data_AF-A0A2V9CMX9-F1
#
_entry.id   AF-A0A2V9CMX9-F1
#
_cell.length_a   1.000
_cell.length_b   1.000
_cell.length_c   1.000
_cell.angle_alpha   90.00
_cell.angle_beta   90.00
_cell.angle_gamma   90.00
#
_symmetry.space_group_name_H-M   'P 1'
#
loop_
_entity.id
_entity.type
_entity.pdbx_description
1 polymer ?
#
loop_
_entity_poly.entity_id
_entity_poly.type
_entity_poly.pdbx_seq_one_letter_code
_entity_poly.pdbx_strand_id
1 'polypeptide(L)'
;MKSRKARMQTKDSDLIFPTSRGNPDLHLIKIVRRAAKAAKFEGKISLHAFRRTFGTLIAKTYGIEQARIWLGHADIATTQRYLAADEMSTKEYQGKSAKAFAGIGD
;
A
#
# COMPACT_ATOMS: atom_id res chain seq x y z
N MET A 1 -28.23 10.66 -24.53
CA MET A 1 -26.93 10.13 -24.02
C MET A 1 -26.86 8.63 -24.27
N LYS A 2 -25.85 8.09 -24.98
CA LYS A 2 -25.70 6.62 -25.14
C LYS A 2 -25.46 5.95 -23.77
N SER A 3 -26.05 4.77 -23.56
CA SER A 3 -25.93 4.00 -22.31
C SER A 3 -24.45 3.69 -22.00
N ARG A 4 -24.06 3.59 -20.72
CA ARG A 4 -22.68 3.23 -20.33
C ARG A 4 -22.23 1.92 -21.01
N LYS A 5 -23.15 0.95 -21.11
CA LYS A 5 -22.93 -0.36 -21.74
C LYS A 5 -22.60 -0.22 -23.23
N ALA A 6 -23.27 0.68 -23.97
CA ALA A 6 -23.02 0.92 -25.39
C ALA A 6 -21.66 1.59 -25.69
N ARG A 7 -20.97 2.15 -24.69
CA ARG A 7 -19.59 2.67 -24.82
C ARG A 7 -18.52 1.62 -24.54
N MET A 8 -18.90 0.47 -24.01
CA MET A 8 -18.00 -0.64 -23.68
C MET A 8 -18.00 -1.71 -24.77
N GLN A 9 -18.08 -1.33 -26.05
CA GLN A 9 -17.59 -2.21 -27.12
C GLN A 9 -16.06 -2.26 -27.00
N THR A 10 -15.59 -3.03 -26.02
CA THR A 10 -14.18 -3.33 -25.85
C THR A 10 -13.73 -4.11 -27.08
N LYS A 11 -12.74 -3.58 -27.80
CA LYS A 11 -11.97 -4.43 -28.71
C LYS A 11 -11.37 -5.58 -27.89
N ASP A 12 -11.23 -6.75 -28.51
CA ASP A 12 -10.51 -7.86 -27.89
C ASP A 12 -9.12 -7.40 -27.46
N SER A 13 -8.77 -7.72 -26.22
CA SER A 13 -7.54 -7.32 -25.55
C SER A 13 -7.21 -8.37 -24.52
N ASP A 14 -5.95 -8.80 -24.47
CA ASP A 14 -5.45 -9.76 -23.47
C ASP A 14 -5.26 -9.12 -22.08
N LEU A 15 -5.54 -7.82 -21.95
CA LEU A 15 -5.38 -7.10 -20.70
C LEU A 15 -6.55 -7.37 -19.74
N ILE A 16 -6.24 -7.62 -18.47
CA ILE A 16 -7.25 -7.78 -17.40
C ILE A 16 -8.00 -6.46 -17.13
N PHE A 17 -7.31 -5.32 -17.27
CA PHE A 17 -7.88 -3.98 -17.04
C PHE A 17 -7.71 -3.08 -18.28
N PRO A 18 -8.47 -3.33 -19.37
CA PRO A 18 -8.41 -2.54 -20.57
C PRO A 18 -9.32 -1.31 -20.49
N THR A 19 -8.99 -0.28 -21.25
CA THR A 19 -9.89 0.82 -21.59
C THR A 19 -10.96 0.35 -22.59
N SER A 20 -11.99 1.16 -22.83
CA SER A 20 -12.99 0.89 -23.87
C SER A 20 -12.42 0.68 -25.28
N ARG A 21 -11.16 1.10 -25.53
CA ARG A 21 -10.47 0.92 -26.82
C ARG A 21 -9.56 -0.32 -26.86
N GLY A 22 -9.46 -1.10 -25.77
CA GLY A 22 -8.56 -2.26 -25.66
C GLY A 22 -7.13 -1.94 -25.19
N ASN A 23 -6.81 -0.67 -24.93
CA ASN A 23 -5.48 -0.22 -24.46
C ASN A 23 -5.38 -0.26 -22.92
N PRO A 24 -4.17 -0.28 -22.33
CA PRO A 24 -3.99 -0.19 -20.87
C PRO A 24 -4.65 1.03 -20.24
N ASP A 25 -5.32 0.86 -19.09
CA ASP A 25 -5.91 1.96 -18.35
C ASP A 25 -4.87 2.68 -17.46
N LEU A 26 -4.50 3.90 -17.87
CA LEU A 26 -3.56 4.76 -17.15
C LEU A 26 -4.25 5.72 -16.15
N HIS A 27 -5.58 5.62 -15.98
CA HIS A 27 -6.37 6.56 -15.18
C HIS A 27 -6.79 6.02 -13.81
N LEU A 28 -6.16 4.94 -13.33
CA LEU A 28 -6.43 4.34 -12.02
C LEU A 28 -6.36 5.34 -10.86
N ILE A 29 -5.44 6.30 -10.90
CA ILE A 29 -5.32 7.35 -9.86
C ILE A 29 -6.58 8.22 -9.75
N LYS A 30 -7.32 8.43 -10.85
CA LYS A 30 -8.58 9.19 -10.84
C LYS A 30 -9.67 8.43 -10.07
N ILE A 31 -9.71 7.10 -10.21
CA ILE A 31 -10.64 6.23 -9.48
C ILE A 31 -10.35 6.33 -7.97
N VAL A 32 -9.08 6.20 -7.61
CA VAL A 32 -8.62 6.32 -6.22
C VAL A 32 -8.97 7.68 -5.62
N ARG A 33 -8.69 8.79 -6.32
CA ARG A 33 -9.02 10.14 -5.83
C ARG A 33 -10.52 10.33 -5.63
N ARG A 34 -11.34 9.78 -6.52
CA ARG A 34 -12.80 9.82 -6.38
C ARG A 34 -13.26 9.06 -5.14
N ALA A 35 -12.70 7.87 -4.89
CA ALA A 35 -13.00 7.09 -3.69
C ALA A 35 -12.55 7.82 -2.41
N ALA A 36 -11.35 8.40 -2.40
CA ALA A 36 -10.83 9.19 -1.28
C ALA A 36 -11.72 10.39 -0.97
N LYS A 37 -12.19 11.11 -2.00
CA LYS A 37 -13.15 12.23 -1.84
C LYS A 37 -14.48 11.76 -1.23
N ALA A 38 -15.03 10.65 -1.71
CA ALA A 38 -16.27 10.08 -1.17
C ALA A 38 -16.12 9.66 0.29
N ALA A 39 -14.95 9.15 0.67
CA ALA A 39 -14.60 8.78 2.04
C ALA A 39 -14.19 9.97 2.92
N LYS A 40 -14.23 11.22 2.42
CA LYS A 40 -13.76 12.43 3.13
C LYS A 40 -12.31 12.30 3.65
N PHE A 41 -11.44 11.64 2.88
CA PHE A 41 -10.04 11.48 3.26
C PHE A 41 -9.24 12.78 3.02
N GLU A 42 -8.61 13.29 4.07
CA GLU A 42 -7.90 14.58 4.07
C GLU A 42 -6.40 14.47 3.74
N GLY A 43 -5.86 13.25 3.65
CA GLY A 43 -4.43 13.01 3.39
C GLY A 43 -4.04 12.97 1.91
N LYS A 44 -2.74 12.91 1.65
CA LYS A 44 -2.19 12.66 0.30
C LYS A 44 -2.43 11.20 -0.09
N ILE A 45 -3.26 10.99 -1.12
CA ILE A 45 -3.50 9.66 -1.70
C ILE A 45 -2.77 9.47 -3.04
N SER A 46 -2.08 8.35 -3.18
CA SER A 46 -1.44 7.91 -4.42
C SER A 46 -1.66 6.41 -4.62
N LEU A 47 -1.41 5.90 -5.83
CA LEU A 47 -1.46 4.45 -6.08
C LEU A 47 -0.47 3.70 -5.18
N HIS A 48 0.72 4.27 -4.98
CA HIS A 48 1.75 3.69 -4.12
C HIS A 48 1.36 3.70 -2.63
N ALA A 49 0.41 4.55 -2.20
CA ALA A 49 -0.09 4.51 -0.83
C ALA A 49 -0.73 3.15 -0.49
N PHE A 50 -1.52 2.56 -1.39
CA PHE A 50 -2.11 1.24 -1.18
C PHE A 50 -1.06 0.15 -1.02
N ARG A 51 -0.01 0.18 -1.84
CA ARG A 51 1.10 -0.77 -1.74
C ARG A 51 1.80 -0.68 -0.38
N ARG A 52 2.01 0.54 0.11
CA ARG A 52 2.58 0.77 1.45
C ARG A 52 1.66 0.27 2.55
N THR A 53 0.37 0.60 2.50
CA THR A 53 -0.62 0.12 3.48
C THR A 53 -0.67 -1.41 3.51
N PHE A 54 -0.70 -2.06 2.34
CA PHE A 54 -0.65 -3.52 2.25
C PHE A 54 0.63 -4.08 2.89
N GLY A 55 1.80 -3.53 2.54
CA GLY A 55 3.07 -3.95 3.14
C GLY A 55 3.07 -3.83 4.67
N THR A 56 2.60 -2.71 5.20
CA THR A 56 2.46 -2.51 6.66
C THR A 56 1.51 -3.53 7.29
N LEU A 57 0.35 -3.80 6.69
CA LEU A 57 -0.61 -4.77 7.22
C LEU A 57 -0.02 -6.19 7.27
N ILE A 58 0.60 -6.65 6.18
CA ILE A 58 1.21 -7.98 6.14
C ILE A 58 2.37 -8.09 7.11
N ALA A 59 3.21 -7.05 7.22
CA ALA A 59 4.32 -7.04 8.17
C ALA A 59 3.81 -7.19 9.62
N LYS A 60 2.67 -6.56 9.95
CA LYS A 60 2.05 -6.66 11.27
C LYS A 60 1.41 -8.03 11.54
N THR A 61 0.73 -8.60 10.55
CA THR A 61 -0.03 -9.84 10.75
C THR A 61 0.81 -11.10 10.58
N TYR A 62 1.78 -11.10 9.66
CA TYR A 62 2.53 -12.27 9.24
C TYR A 62 4.06 -12.09 9.33
N GLY A 63 4.53 -10.92 9.76
CA GLY A 63 5.95 -10.62 9.87
C GLY A 63 6.59 -10.05 8.59
N ILE A 64 7.79 -9.51 8.75
CA ILE A 64 8.48 -8.74 7.72
C ILE A 64 8.93 -9.59 6.52
N GLU A 65 9.32 -10.84 6.74
CA GLU A 65 9.74 -11.74 5.66
C GLU A 65 8.57 -12.06 4.73
N GLN A 66 7.39 -12.32 5.29
CA GLN A 66 6.20 -12.58 4.49
C GLN A 66 5.79 -11.36 3.67
N ALA A 67 5.89 -10.17 4.27
CA ALA A 67 5.66 -8.91 3.57
C ALA A 67 6.66 -8.70 2.43
N ARG A 68 7.94 -9.04 2.61
CA ARG A 68 8.98 -8.97 1.57
C ARG A 68 8.61 -9.84 0.37
N ILE A 69 8.25 -11.10 0.62
CA ILE A 69 7.90 -12.07 -0.43
C ILE A 69 6.67 -11.60 -1.20
N TRP A 70 5.59 -11.20 -0.50
CA TRP A 70 4.34 -10.80 -1.16
C TRP A 70 4.44 -9.46 -1.88
N LEU A 71 5.31 -8.56 -1.43
CA LEU A 71 5.62 -7.35 -2.17
C LEU A 71 6.57 -7.62 -3.35
N GLY A 72 7.31 -8.72 -3.35
CA GLY A 72 8.34 -9.01 -4.35
C GLY A 72 9.56 -8.09 -4.20
N HIS A 73 9.94 -7.75 -2.97
CA HIS A 73 11.17 -6.98 -2.72
C HIS A 73 12.39 -7.91 -2.75
N ALA A 74 13.38 -7.58 -3.58
CA ALA A 74 14.64 -8.33 -3.63
C ALA A 74 15.44 -8.21 -2.32
N ASP A 75 15.38 -7.04 -1.67
CA ASP A 75 16.09 -6.73 -0.43
C ASP A 75 15.12 -6.40 0.71
N ILE A 76 15.44 -6.93 1.89
CA ILE A 76 14.67 -6.72 3.11
C ILE A 76 14.74 -5.28 3.63
N ALA A 77 15.83 -4.55 3.36
CA ALA A 77 15.99 -3.16 3.82
C ALA A 77 14.85 -2.24 3.33
N THR A 78 14.30 -2.53 2.15
CA THR A 78 13.15 -1.80 1.60
C THR A 78 11.86 -2.08 2.39
N THR A 79 11.72 -3.30 2.92
CA THR A 79 10.57 -3.73 3.73
C THR A 79 10.70 -3.28 5.19
N GLN A 80 11.93 -3.15 5.72
CA GLN A 80 12.20 -2.67 7.08
C GLN A 80 11.65 -1.27 7.35
N ARG A 81 11.50 -0.43 6.31
CA ARG A 81 10.85 0.89 6.42
C ARG A 81 9.43 0.84 6.97
N TYR A 82 8.72 -0.29 6.83
CA TYR A 82 7.39 -0.45 7.41
C TYR A 82 7.40 -0.68 8.92
N LEU A 83 8.48 -1.24 9.48
CA LEU A 83 8.66 -1.38 10.92
C LEU A 83 9.05 -0.04 11.56
N ALA A 84 9.96 0.71 10.94
CA ALA A 84 10.40 2.01 11.45
C ALA A 84 9.25 3.05 11.56
N ALA A 85 8.26 2.95 10.65
CA ALA A 85 7.05 3.78 10.72
C ALA A 85 6.15 3.43 11.93
N ASP A 86 6.24 2.20 12.44
CA ASP A 86 5.47 1.70 13.60
C ASP A 86 6.24 1.95 14.92
N GLU A 87 7.55 1.74 14.91
CA GLU A 87 8.45 1.92 16.07
C GLU A 87 8.56 3.39 16.51
N MET A 88 8.46 4.36 15.58
CA MET A 88 8.43 5.79 15.95
C MET A 88 7.14 6.23 16.66
N SER A 89 6.06 5.42 16.64
CA SER A 89 4.74 5.85 17.10
C SER A 89 4.35 5.34 18.50
N THR A 90 5.10 4.43 19.12
CA THR A 90 4.67 3.78 20.36
C THR A 90 5.51 4.20 21.57
N LYS A 91 4.91 4.94 22.50
CA LYS A 91 5.47 5.23 23.85
C LYS A 91 5.92 3.95 24.58
N GLU A 92 5.28 2.83 24.26
CA GLU A 92 5.59 1.49 24.78
C GLU A 92 6.99 0.99 24.39
N TYR A 93 7.47 1.35 23.20
CA TYR A 93 8.79 0.92 22.71
C TYR A 93 9.93 1.66 23.41
N GLN A 94 9.77 2.96 23.69
CA GLN A 94 10.75 3.73 24.48
C GLN A 94 10.91 3.18 25.91
N GLY A 95 9.81 2.70 26.51
CA GLY A 95 9.87 2.05 27.82
C GLY A 95 10.53 0.66 27.79
N LYS A 96 10.34 -0.10 26.71
CA LYS A 96 10.93 -1.45 26.54
C LYS A 96 12.42 -1.39 26.21
N SER A 97 12.86 -0.46 25.37
CA SER A 97 14.29 -0.24 25.09
C SER A 97 15.02 0.22 26.35
N ALA A 98 14.50 1.23 27.05
CA ALA A 98 15.10 1.72 28.29
C ALA A 98 15.25 0.61 29.35
N LYS A 99 14.26 -0.28 29.50
CA LYS A 99 14.37 -1.44 30.41
C LYS A 99 15.37 -2.50 29.95
N ALA A 100 15.47 -2.76 28.65
CA ALA A 100 16.42 -3.74 28.11
C ALA A 100 17.88 -3.29 28.26
N PHE A 101 18.14 -1.98 28.14
CA PHE A 101 19.47 -1.40 28.30
C PHE A 101 19.82 -1.00 29.73
N ALA A 102 18.86 -0.93 30.65
CA ALA A 102 19.11 -0.65 32.07
C ALA A 102 19.90 -1.77 32.79
N GLY A 103 19.99 -2.97 32.22
CA GLY A 103 20.76 -4.11 32.77
C GLY A 103 22.07 -4.40 32.05
N ILE A 104 22.47 -3.59 31.06
CA ILE A 104 23.71 -3.76 30.27
C ILE A 104 24.56 -2.49 30.45
N GLY A 105 24.78 -2.12 31.70
CA GLY A 105 25.67 -1.02 32.07
C GLY A 105 26.63 -1.52 33.14
N ASP A 106 27.85 -1.88 32.70
CA ASP A 106 29.08 -1.80 33.49
C ASP A 106 29.82 -0.50 33.08
#